data_AF-A0AAE1WB69-F1
#
_entry.id   AF-A0AAE1WB69-F1
#
_cell.length_a   1.000
_cell.length_b   1.000
_cell.length_c   1.000
_cell.angle_alpha   90.00
_cell.angle_beta   90.00
_cell.angle_gamma   90.00
#
_symmetry.space_group_name_H-M   'P 1'
#
loop_
_entity.id
_entity.type
_entity.pdbx_description
1 polymer ?
#
loop_
_entity_poly.entity_id
_entity_poly.type
_entity_poly.pdbx_seq_one_letter_code
_entity_poly.pdbx_strand_id
1 'polypeptide(L)'
;MNRTILNKVRRMFISSGLSKSFWGEAVFTATYLINRSPSVPLLGKILESLWTGKPVDLSSLCIFGCSAFVLQSNEKLDPKFQKYVFIGYLEGTKGYRLWLKCKPGFKVVASRDVTFNESEMPC
;
A
#
# COMPACT_ATOMS: atom_id res chain seq x y z
N MET A 1 6.02 16.48 12.76
CA MET A 1 5.91 15.44 11.70
C MET A 1 5.93 14.02 12.28
N ASN A 2 6.96 13.64 13.05
CA ASN A 2 7.18 12.26 13.51
C ASN A 2 6.01 11.67 14.30
N ARG A 3 5.39 12.44 15.21
CA ARG A 3 4.20 12.00 15.95
C ARG A 3 3.02 11.63 15.03
N THR A 4 2.79 12.40 13.97
CA THR A 4 1.71 12.16 13.00
C THR A 4 1.95 10.87 12.21
N ILE A 5 3.19 10.64 11.77
CA ILE A 5 3.59 9.42 11.06
C ILE A 5 3.36 8.20 11.96
N LEU A 6 3.89 8.23 13.19
CA LEU A 6 3.75 7.13 14.14
C LEU A 6 2.28 6.82 14.47
N ASN A 7 1.44 7.85 14.61
CA ASN A 7 0.00 7.65 14.84
C ASN A 7 -0.69 6.96 13.66
N LYS A 8 -0.35 7.33 12.41
CA LYS A 8 -0.88 6.66 11.21
C LYS A 8 -0.37 5.22 11.10
N VAL A 9 0.92 4.98 11.33
CA VAL A 9 1.52 3.64 11.32
C VAL A 9 0.86 2.73 12.35
N ARG A 10 0.64 3.21 13.59
CA ARG A 10 -0.09 2.45 14.62
C ARG A 10 -1.49 2.05 14.16
N ARG A 11 -2.23 3.00 13.56
CA ARG A 11 -3.57 2.72 13.02
C ARG A 11 -3.55 1.71 11.88
N MET A 12 -2.57 1.79 10.99
CA MET A 12 -2.38 0.82 9.90
C MET A 12 -2.18 -0.60 10.45
N PHE A 13 -1.35 -0.77 11.49
CA PHE A 13 -1.15 -2.09 12.11
C PHE A 13 -2.40 -2.60 12.81
N ILE A 14 -3.11 -1.74 13.55
CA ILE A 14 -4.36 -2.14 14.24
C ILE A 14 -5.41 -2.58 13.22
N SER A 15 -5.57 -1.84 12.12
CA SER A 15 -6.54 -2.16 11.08
C SER A 15 -6.15 -3.42 10.31
N SER A 16 -4.89 -3.54 9.90
CA SER A 16 -4.44 -4.64 9.01
C SER A 16 -4.21 -5.98 9.70
N GLY A 17 -4.02 -6.00 11.02
CA GLY A 17 -3.62 -7.21 11.74
C GLY A 17 -2.20 -7.71 11.41
N LEU A 18 -1.41 -6.94 10.64
CA LEU A 18 -0.08 -7.34 10.21
C LEU A 18 0.97 -7.28 11.34
N SER A 19 1.98 -8.14 11.23
CA SER A 19 3.12 -8.14 12.15
C SER A 19 3.92 -6.84 12.05
N LYS A 20 4.46 -6.38 13.19
CA LYS A 20 5.34 -5.20 13.28
C LYS A 20 6.62 -5.32 12.44
N SER A 21 6.95 -6.52 11.94
CA SER A 21 8.04 -6.75 11.00
C SER A 21 7.93 -5.90 9.73
N PHE A 22 6.72 -5.48 9.34
CA PHE A 22 6.48 -4.59 8.19
C PHE A 22 6.60 -3.10 8.52
N TRP A 23 7.28 -2.74 9.61
CA TRP A 23 7.40 -1.35 10.09
C TRP A 23 7.89 -0.38 9.02
N GLY A 24 8.95 -0.75 8.28
CA GLY A 24 9.49 0.09 7.22
C GLY A 24 8.43 0.43 6.17
N GLU A 25 7.75 -0.59 5.64
CA GLU A 25 6.70 -0.45 4.64
C GLU A 25 5.51 0.38 5.14
N ALA A 26 5.12 0.20 6.41
CA ALA A 26 4.07 0.99 7.03
C ALA A 26 4.46 2.48 7.14
N VAL A 27 5.71 2.78 7.50
CA VAL A 27 6.23 4.15 7.57
C VAL A 27 6.25 4.80 6.18
N PHE A 28 6.72 4.08 5.16
CA PHE A 28 6.71 4.56 3.77
C PHE A 28 5.27 4.83 3.30
N THR A 29 4.36 3.90 3.53
CA THR A 29 2.94 4.06 3.19
C THR A 29 2.30 5.24 3.91
N ALA A 30 2.57 5.39 5.22
CA ALA A 30 2.04 6.52 5.99
C ALA A 30 2.53 7.87 5.45
N THR A 31 3.80 7.95 5.08
CA THR A 31 4.42 9.15 4.51
C THR A 31 3.85 9.45 3.13
N TYR A 32 3.71 8.42 2.29
CA TYR A 32 3.08 8.51 0.97
C TYR A 32 1.65 9.08 1.05
N LEU A 33 0.85 8.60 2.01
CA LEU A 33 -0.50 9.10 2.24
C LEU A 33 -0.51 10.52 2.80
N ILE A 34 0.41 10.88 3.72
CA ILE A 34 0.51 12.25 4.25
C ILE A 34 0.74 13.25 3.12
N ASN A 35 1.65 12.95 2.19
CA ASN A 35 1.97 13.84 1.06
C ASN A 35 0.80 14.01 0.09
N ARG A 36 -0.10 13.03 0.03
CA ARG A 36 -1.31 13.02 -0.81
C ARG A 36 -2.60 13.43 -0.08
N SER A 37 -2.52 13.68 1.22
CA SER A 37 -3.66 14.11 2.02
C SER A 37 -3.78 15.64 1.96
N PRO A 38 -5.01 16.19 1.95
CA PRO A 38 -5.21 17.61 2.18
C PRO A 38 -4.69 17.99 3.56
N SER A 39 -3.93 19.08 3.62
CA SER A 39 -3.29 19.53 4.85
C SER A 39 -3.88 20.85 5.32
N VAL A 40 -4.29 20.91 6.59
CA VAL A 40 -4.83 22.14 7.24
C VAL A 40 -3.90 23.34 7.10
N PRO A 41 -2.59 23.25 7.43
CA PRO A 41 -1.67 24.38 7.25
C PRO A 41 -1.49 24.81 5.78
N LEU A 42 -1.93 23.99 4.82
CA LEU A 42 -1.94 24.34 3.40
C LEU A 42 -3.33 24.76 2.88
N LEU A 43 -4.24 25.15 3.78
CA LEU A 43 -5.63 25.52 3.43
C LEU A 43 -6.35 24.42 2.65
N GLY A 44 -6.09 23.15 3.00
CA GLY A 44 -6.69 21.99 2.34
C GLY A 44 -6.02 21.57 1.03
N LYS A 45 -4.93 22.22 0.62
CA LYS A 45 -4.16 21.79 -0.56
C LYS A 45 -3.35 20.52 -0.26
N ILE A 46 -3.11 19.72 -1.31
CA ILE A 46 -2.31 18.51 -1.25
C ILE A 46 -0.83 18.87 -1.39
N LEU A 47 0.01 18.37 -0.48
CA LEU A 47 1.44 18.67 -0.43
C LEU A 47 2.08 18.37 -1.79
N GLU A 48 1.95 17.15 -2.28
CA GLU A 48 2.61 16.69 -3.52
C GLU A 48 2.19 17.50 -4.74
N SER A 49 0.94 17.97 -4.78
CA SER A 49 0.45 18.83 -5.86
C SER A 49 1.15 20.20 -5.87
N LEU A 50 1.43 20.77 -4.69
CA LEU A 50 2.18 22.02 -4.56
C LEU A 50 3.63 21.87 -4.99
N TRP A 51 4.29 20.76 -4.63
CA TRP A 51 5.68 20.52 -4.99
C TRP A 51 5.85 20.21 -6.48
N THR A 52 4.91 19.48 -7.07
CA THR A 52 5.03 19.00 -8.47
C THR A 52 4.32 19.94 -9.47
N GLY A 53 3.44 20.82 -8.99
CA GLY A 53 2.58 21.66 -9.84
C GLY A 53 1.53 20.89 -10.64
N LYS A 54 1.33 19.60 -10.34
CA LYS A 54 0.42 18.69 -11.06
C LYS A 54 -0.70 18.20 -10.15
N PRO A 55 -1.88 17.86 -10.68
CA PRO A 55 -2.90 17.17 -9.90
C PRO A 55 -2.37 15.79 -9.47
N VAL A 56 -2.77 15.37 -8.28
CA VAL A 56 -2.40 14.08 -7.70
C VAL A 56 -3.50 13.07 -7.99
N ASP A 57 -3.15 11.98 -8.64
CA ASP A 57 -4.06 10.84 -8.83
C ASP A 57 -4.24 10.12 -7.47
N LEU A 58 -5.48 10.13 -6.95
CA LEU A 58 -5.84 9.42 -5.71
C LEU A 58 -6.49 8.04 -5.97
N SER A 59 -6.80 7.73 -7.23
CA SER A 59 -7.43 6.45 -7.63
C SER A 59 -6.56 5.23 -7.38
N SER A 60 -5.25 5.42 -7.18
CA SER A 60 -4.30 4.34 -6.87
C SER A 60 -4.11 4.13 -5.37
N LEU A 61 -4.91 4.77 -4.51
CA LEU A 61 -4.82 4.56 -3.07
C LEU A 61 -5.52 3.27 -2.67
N CYS A 62 -4.87 2.49 -1.82
CA CYS A 62 -5.40 1.24 -1.27
C CYS A 62 -5.18 1.16 0.23
N ILE A 63 -6.04 0.42 0.92
CA ILE A 63 -5.94 0.19 2.37
C ILE A 63 -4.72 -0.68 2.68
N PHE A 64 -3.83 -0.21 3.55
CA PHE A 64 -2.66 -0.97 4.01
C PHE A 64 -3.09 -2.31 4.60
N GLY A 65 -2.46 -3.38 4.12
CA GLY A 65 -2.77 -4.74 4.53
C GLY A 65 -3.98 -5.35 3.84
N CYS A 66 -4.67 -4.72 2.89
CA CYS A 66 -5.79 -5.38 2.20
C CYS A 66 -5.35 -6.61 1.38
N SER A 67 -6.31 -7.48 1.09
CA SER A 67 -6.11 -8.60 0.18
C SER A 67 -5.94 -8.11 -1.26
N ALA A 68 -4.90 -8.59 -1.93
CA ALA A 68 -4.53 -8.20 -3.28
C ALA A 68 -4.42 -9.45 -4.17
N PHE A 69 -4.94 -9.40 -5.39
CA PHE A 69 -4.86 -10.50 -6.35
C PHE A 69 -4.06 -10.07 -7.56
N VAL A 70 -3.06 -10.86 -7.91
CA VAL A 70 -2.24 -10.65 -9.10
C VAL A 70 -2.51 -11.80 -10.07
N LEU A 71 -2.78 -11.43 -11.32
CA LEU A 71 -2.93 -12.40 -12.41
C LEU A 71 -1.54 -12.96 -12.75
N GLN A 72 -1.36 -14.27 -12.63
CA GLN A 72 -0.13 -14.95 -13.03
C GLN A 72 -0.34 -15.58 -14.41
N SER A 73 0.38 -15.11 -15.42
CA SER A 73 0.13 -15.46 -16.83
C SER A 73 0.73 -16.80 -17.28
N ASN A 74 1.11 -17.69 -16.35
CA ASN A 74 1.87 -18.88 -16.71
C ASN A 74 1.07 -20.16 -16.52
N GLU A 75 0.86 -20.82 -17.65
CA GLU A 75 0.55 -22.24 -17.85
C GLU A 75 -0.91 -22.70 -17.64
N LYS A 76 -1.33 -23.57 -18.56
CA LYS A 76 -2.72 -23.93 -18.91
C LYS A 76 -3.59 -24.52 -17.78
N LEU A 77 -3.03 -24.75 -16.58
CA LEU A 77 -3.68 -25.46 -15.48
C LEU A 77 -3.46 -24.84 -14.08
N ASP A 78 -2.62 -23.82 -13.94
CA ASP A 78 -2.37 -23.19 -12.63
C ASP A 78 -3.41 -22.10 -12.29
N PRO A 79 -3.66 -21.83 -11.00
CA PRO A 79 -4.61 -20.82 -10.58
C PRO A 79 -4.22 -19.46 -11.16
N LYS A 80 -5.12 -18.89 -11.97
CA LYS A 80 -4.93 -17.61 -12.67
C LYS A 80 -4.63 -16.45 -11.72
N PHE A 81 -5.08 -16.54 -10.47
CA PHE A 81 -4.94 -15.48 -9.47
C PHE A 81 -4.24 -16.00 -8.23
N GLN A 82 -3.15 -15.34 -7.86
CA GLN A 82 -2.46 -15.58 -6.61
C GLN A 82 -2.85 -14.49 -5.60
N LYS A 83 -3.28 -14.90 -4.40
CA LYS A 83 -3.58 -13.99 -3.28
C LYS A 83 -2.30 -13.50 -2.63
N TYR A 84 -2.23 -12.19 -2.44
CA TYR A 84 -1.18 -11.43 -1.78
C TYR A 84 -1.79 -10.50 -0.73
N VAL A 85 -0.94 -9.91 0.10
CA VAL A 85 -1.29 -8.82 1.01
C VAL A 85 -0.59 -7.55 0.57
N PHE A 86 -1.32 -6.45 0.49
CA PHE A 86 -0.75 -5.15 0.18
C PHE A 86 0.07 -4.60 1.34
N ILE A 87 1.34 -4.26 1.12
CA ILE A 87 2.22 -3.69 2.16
C ILE A 87 2.66 -2.26 1.83
N GLY A 88 2.51 -1.78 0.60
CA GLY A 88 2.89 -0.40 0.31
C GLY A 88 3.08 -0.09 -1.15
N TYR A 89 3.56 1.12 -1.42
CA TYR A 89 3.76 1.63 -2.77
C TYR A 89 5.22 1.49 -3.19
N LEU A 90 5.44 1.33 -4.50
CA LEU A 90 6.78 1.33 -5.07
C LEU A 90 7.28 2.78 -5.21
N GLU A 91 8.54 3.03 -4.86
CA GLU A 91 9.14 4.36 -5.04
C GLU A 91 9.46 4.62 -6.52
N GLY A 92 9.25 5.86 -6.97
CA GLY A 92 9.63 6.33 -8.31
C GLY A 92 8.77 5.83 -9.47
N THR A 93 7.92 4.81 -9.29
CA THR A 93 7.04 4.32 -10.35
C THR A 93 5.65 3.95 -9.81
N LYS A 94 4.61 4.05 -10.65
CA LYS A 94 3.28 3.53 -10.31
C LYS A 94 3.39 2.02 -10.14
N GLY A 95 3.17 1.50 -8.93
CA GLY A 95 3.28 0.09 -8.61
C GLY A 95 3.09 -0.17 -7.11
N TYR A 96 2.80 -1.41 -6.78
CA TYR A 96 2.46 -1.85 -5.43
C TYR A 96 3.44 -2.94 -4.95
N ARG A 97 3.80 -2.88 -3.67
CA ARG A 97 4.55 -3.91 -2.95
C ARG A 97 3.57 -4.86 -2.29
N LEU A 98 3.71 -6.14 -2.64
CA LEU A 98 2.80 -7.21 -2.27
C LEU A 98 3.55 -8.32 -1.55
N TRP A 99 2.98 -8.81 -0.45
CA TRP A 99 3.51 -9.93 0.32
C TRP A 99 2.80 -11.22 -0.02
N LEU A 100 3.57 -12.31 -0.16
CA LEU A 100 3.00 -13.64 -0.29
C LEU A 100 2.96 -14.34 1.08
N LYS A 101 1.78 -14.41 1.71
CA LYS A 101 1.58 -15.04 3.04
C LYS A 101 1.73 -16.58 3.01
N CYS A 102 1.45 -17.22 1.86
CA CYS A 102 1.26 -18.69 1.79
C CYS A 102 2.51 -19.52 1.48
N LYS A 103 3.69 -18.93 1.19
CA LYS A 103 4.90 -19.71 0.90
C LYS A 103 5.92 -19.62 2.04
N PRO A 104 6.67 -20.69 2.33
CA PRO A 104 7.77 -20.63 3.29
C PRO A 104 8.84 -19.66 2.74
N GLY A 105 8.98 -18.51 3.38
CA GLY A 105 9.93 -17.47 3.00
C GLY A 105 9.30 -16.08 2.92
N PHE A 106 10.08 -15.06 3.28
CA PHE A 106 9.67 -13.67 3.13
C PHE A 106 9.82 -13.24 1.66
N LYS A 107 8.75 -13.37 0.88
CA LYS A 107 8.74 -12.96 -0.53
C LYS A 107 7.86 -11.74 -0.74
N VAL A 108 8.49 -10.64 -1.15
CA VAL A 108 7.84 -9.41 -1.59
C VAL A 108 7.92 -9.33 -3.11
N VAL A 109 6.81 -9.03 -3.76
CA VAL A 109 6.68 -8.87 -5.21
C VAL A 109 6.23 -7.45 -5.50
N ALA A 110 6.79 -6.85 -6.55
CA ALA A 110 6.30 -5.59 -7.10
C ALA A 110 5.41 -5.89 -8.31
N SER A 111 4.19 -5.36 -8.33
CA SER A 111 3.29 -5.46 -9.48
C SER A 111 2.52 -4.16 -9.68
N ARG A 112 2.14 -3.87 -10.93
CA ARG A 112 1.27 -2.73 -11.29
C ARG A 112 -0.18 -3.16 -11.42
N ASP A 113 -0.41 -4.30 -12.06
CA ASP A 113 -1.73 -4.83 -12.35
C ASP A 113 -2.18 -5.71 -11.19
N VAL A 114 -2.94 -5.11 -10.28
CA VAL A 114 -3.38 -5.72 -9.03
C VAL A 114 -4.85 -5.41 -8.81
N THR A 115 -5.63 -6.43 -8.52
CA THR A 115 -7.03 -6.28 -8.10
C THR A 115 -7.11 -6.34 -6.59
N PHE A 116 -7.55 -5.25 -5.95
CA PHE A 116 -7.66 -5.16 -4.50
C PHE A 116 -9.05 -5.53 -4.02
N ASN A 117 -9.12 -6.27 -2.92
CA ASN A 117 -10.35 -6.50 -2.16
C ASN A 117 -10.18 -5.84 -0.79
N GLU A 118 -10.70 -4.62 -0.68
CA GLU A 118 -10.61 -3.81 0.55
C GLU A 118 -11.55 -4.25 1.66
N SER A 119 -12.59 -5.04 1.33
CA SER A 119 -13.51 -5.62 2.31
C SER A 119 -12.90 -6.78 3.09
N GLU A 120 -11.88 -7.43 2.52
CA GLU A 120 -11.15 -8.53 3.15
C GLU A 120 -9.81 -8.06 3.71
N MET A 121 -9.78 -7.77 5.00
CA MET A 121 -8.53 -7.67 5.73
C MET A 121 -8.01 -9.10 6.02
N PRO A 122 -6.70 -9.36 5.84
CA PRO A 122 -6.11 -10.66 6.05
C PRO A 122 -6.05 -10.93 7.56
N CYS A 123 -7.07 -11.62 8.07
CA CYS A 123 -6.97 -12.35 9.33
C CYS A 123 -5.76 -13.30 9.29
#